data_AF-A0A350T5E5-F1
#
_entry.id   AF-A0A350T5E5-F1
#
_cell.length_a   1.000
_cell.length_b   1.000
_cell.length_c   1.000
_cell.angle_alpha   90.00
_cell.angle_beta   90.00
_cell.angle_gamma   90.00
#
_symmetry.space_group_name_H-M   'P 1'
#
loop_
_entity.id
_entity.type
_entity.pdbx_description
1 polymer ?
#
loop_
_entity_poly.entity_id
_entity_poly.type
_entity_poly.pdbx_seq_one_letter_code
_entity_poly.pdbx_strand_id
1 'polypeptide(L)'
;MALVRPVLITRNGLDAPRVRVDWIDLEATTFGAQNATDDDLRVVGPAGWQIEPVGPGHWRARANRVRVGQNAEFRLVDTRDAVRGSVRVPLTFDLRSSFDIRQHAFSLPNSPGALGDVEPDRQIFDQTYAPMPDFAARLLFEGLYSAIVFIRSVAPTGGLCTGMARWAIARGQGQEPAPPTQAAALERIAVYHGRQLLDRSLLAAAGWFLRASPRAAFFAVRDDLLRAGTTDRALDIGVPKPWRRDVATALVEQGHTVVPYHLVQESDERGWIAVYDPNRPDLIDAGEPRIIEFDLRRNRYSYGALVSMEQDNVGMIAIRQREYMSRGTAIFATVASALFARHRERGG
;
A
#
# COMPACT_ATOMS: atom_id res chain seq x y z
N MET A 1 -8.59 -3.60 -33.58
CA MET A 1 -8.25 -4.76 -32.74
C MET A 1 -9.47 -5.11 -31.92
N ALA A 2 -9.95 -6.35 -31.98
CA ALA A 2 -11.01 -6.82 -31.09
C ALA A 2 -10.50 -6.80 -29.64
N LEU A 3 -11.30 -6.28 -28.72
CA LEU A 3 -10.99 -6.25 -27.29
C LEU A 3 -11.34 -7.60 -26.68
N VAL A 4 -10.34 -8.39 -26.32
CA VAL A 4 -10.58 -9.62 -25.54
C VAL A 4 -11.01 -9.24 -24.14
N ARG A 5 -12.06 -9.89 -23.64
CA ARG A 5 -12.57 -9.65 -22.28
C ARG A 5 -11.48 -9.94 -21.24
N PRO A 6 -11.28 -9.06 -20.24
CA PRO A 6 -10.31 -9.30 -19.19
C PRO A 6 -10.76 -10.44 -18.26
N VAL A 7 -9.80 -11.12 -17.65
CA VAL A 7 -10.07 -12.10 -16.59
C VAL A 7 -10.01 -11.44 -15.23
N LEU A 8 -11.11 -11.51 -14.49
CA LEU A 8 -11.23 -10.96 -13.15
C LEU A 8 -10.79 -11.98 -12.09
N ILE A 9 -9.83 -11.58 -11.27
CA ILE A 9 -9.40 -12.32 -10.07
C ILE A 9 -9.96 -11.61 -8.85
N THR A 10 -10.77 -12.31 -8.07
CA THR A 10 -11.35 -11.78 -6.84
C THR A 10 -10.81 -12.48 -5.61
N ARG A 11 -10.76 -11.75 -4.49
CA ARG A 11 -10.54 -12.34 -3.16
C ARG A 11 -11.27 -11.51 -2.12
N ASN A 12 -11.92 -12.16 -1.17
CA ASN A 12 -12.56 -11.49 -0.05
C ASN A 12 -11.97 -11.97 1.28
N GLY A 13 -11.15 -11.13 1.91
CA GLY A 13 -10.45 -11.48 3.13
C GLY A 13 -9.63 -12.75 2.99
N LEU A 14 -9.77 -13.66 3.95
CA LEU A 14 -8.96 -14.87 4.04
C LEU A 14 -9.38 -15.96 3.06
N ASP A 15 -10.48 -15.81 2.32
CA ASP A 15 -10.93 -16.76 1.30
C ASP A 15 -9.85 -17.04 0.25
N ALA A 16 -9.87 -18.21 -0.37
CA ALA A 16 -8.99 -18.49 -1.50
C ALA A 16 -9.28 -17.53 -2.67
N PRO A 17 -8.27 -17.05 -3.42
CA PRO A 17 -8.49 -16.27 -4.63
C PRO A 17 -9.35 -17.06 -5.62
N ARG A 18 -10.36 -16.40 -6.19
CA ARG A 18 -11.22 -16.97 -7.21
C ARG A 18 -10.94 -16.29 -8.53
N VAL A 19 -10.76 -17.09 -9.58
CA VAL A 19 -10.76 -16.57 -10.93
C VAL A 19 -12.21 -16.64 -11.40
N ARG A 20 -12.84 -15.48 -11.67
CA ARG A 20 -14.12 -15.45 -12.37
C ARG A 20 -13.83 -15.69 -13.83
N VAL A 21 -14.16 -16.89 -14.30
CA VAL A 21 -13.88 -17.31 -15.67
C VAL A 21 -15.18 -17.72 -16.33
N ASP A 22 -15.64 -16.86 -17.21
CA ASP A 22 -16.42 -17.30 -18.37
C ASP A 22 -15.44 -17.67 -19.49
N TRP A 23 -15.88 -18.51 -20.42
CA TRP A 23 -15.13 -18.76 -21.63
C TRP A 23 -14.84 -17.43 -22.34
N ILE A 24 -13.58 -17.22 -22.74
CA ILE A 24 -13.21 -16.10 -23.61
C ILE A 24 -13.15 -16.59 -25.04
N ASP A 25 -13.78 -15.85 -25.94
CA ASP A 25 -13.71 -16.10 -27.37
C ASP A 25 -12.42 -15.52 -27.96
N LEU A 26 -11.74 -16.34 -28.75
CA LEU A 26 -10.50 -16.01 -29.45
C LEU A 26 -10.71 -16.30 -30.93
N GLU A 27 -10.81 -15.26 -31.74
CA GLU A 27 -10.94 -15.37 -33.20
C GLU A 27 -9.59 -15.15 -33.88
N ALA A 28 -9.33 -15.77 -35.03
CA ALA A 28 -8.11 -15.55 -35.81
C ALA A 28 -7.83 -14.06 -36.10
N THR A 29 -8.88 -13.29 -36.32
CA THR A 29 -8.87 -11.82 -36.49
C THR A 29 -8.34 -11.09 -35.25
N THR A 30 -8.57 -11.64 -34.05
CA THR A 30 -8.06 -11.12 -32.77
C THR A 30 -6.54 -11.17 -32.72
N PHE A 31 -5.94 -12.16 -33.38
CA PHE A 31 -4.48 -12.29 -33.52
C PHE A 31 -3.91 -11.49 -34.70
N GLY A 32 -4.76 -10.81 -35.48
CA GLY A 32 -4.37 -10.06 -36.67
C GLY A 32 -4.32 -10.89 -37.97
N ALA A 33 -4.77 -12.15 -37.94
CA ALA A 33 -4.84 -12.97 -39.14
C ALA A 33 -6.11 -12.63 -39.94
N GLN A 34 -5.96 -12.27 -41.22
CA GLN A 34 -7.08 -11.86 -42.09
C GLN A 34 -7.60 -12.99 -42.99
N ASN A 35 -6.76 -13.99 -43.32
CA ASN A 35 -7.08 -15.11 -44.22
C ASN A 35 -6.57 -16.43 -43.64
N ALA A 36 -7.23 -16.90 -42.58
CA ALA A 36 -6.93 -18.16 -41.93
C ALA A 36 -7.85 -19.25 -42.48
N THR A 37 -7.31 -20.24 -43.19
CA THR A 37 -8.00 -21.51 -43.46
C THR A 37 -7.80 -22.45 -42.28
N ASP A 38 -8.86 -23.10 -41.82
CA ASP A 38 -8.96 -23.76 -40.50
C ASP A 38 -7.98 -24.86 -40.21
N ASP A 39 -7.62 -25.64 -41.23
CA ASP A 39 -6.98 -26.92 -41.02
C ASP A 39 -5.50 -26.81 -40.60
N ASP A 40 -4.94 -25.59 -40.64
CA ASP A 40 -3.51 -25.36 -40.38
C ASP A 40 -3.22 -24.59 -39.09
N LEU A 41 -4.22 -24.14 -38.32
CA LEU A 41 -3.99 -23.21 -37.21
C LEU A 41 -4.45 -23.75 -35.85
N ARG A 42 -3.67 -23.44 -34.82
CA ARG A 42 -4.01 -23.73 -33.43
C ARG A 42 -3.64 -22.58 -32.51
N VAL A 43 -4.39 -22.44 -31.42
CA VAL A 43 -4.06 -21.47 -30.36
C VAL A 43 -3.29 -22.17 -29.24
N VAL A 44 -2.13 -21.61 -28.90
CA VAL A 44 -1.32 -22.01 -27.76
C VAL A 44 -1.45 -20.93 -26.68
N GLY A 45 -1.90 -21.33 -25.50
CA GLY A 45 -2.03 -20.44 -24.35
C GLY A 45 -1.00 -20.73 -23.27
N PRO A 46 -0.96 -19.89 -22.22
CA PRO A 46 -0.09 -20.11 -21.08
C PRO A 46 -0.53 -21.34 -20.27
N ALA A 47 0.40 -21.91 -19.52
CA ALA A 47 0.11 -23.06 -18.65
C ALA A 47 -1.05 -22.76 -17.69
N GLY A 48 -1.96 -23.73 -17.53
CA GLY A 48 -3.15 -23.60 -16.69
C GLY A 48 -4.39 -23.09 -17.42
N TRP A 49 -4.33 -22.91 -18.74
CA TRP A 49 -5.49 -22.57 -19.57
C TRP A 49 -5.94 -23.76 -20.40
N GLN A 50 -7.25 -23.98 -20.42
CA GLN A 50 -7.93 -24.89 -21.32
C GLN A 50 -8.33 -24.11 -22.57
N ILE A 51 -8.11 -24.70 -23.74
CA ILE A 51 -8.35 -24.09 -25.04
C ILE A 51 -9.06 -25.14 -25.89
N GLU A 52 -10.16 -24.76 -26.51
CA GLU A 52 -10.97 -25.65 -27.31
C GLU A 52 -11.32 -24.98 -28.64
N PRO A 53 -11.14 -25.66 -29.78
CA PRO A 53 -11.71 -25.21 -31.03
C PRO A 53 -13.24 -25.32 -30.96
N VAL A 54 -13.94 -24.26 -31.35
CA VAL A 54 -15.42 -24.24 -31.41
C VAL A 54 -15.93 -24.16 -32.84
N GLY A 55 -15.07 -23.76 -33.76
CA GLY A 55 -15.35 -23.75 -35.18
C GLY A 55 -14.20 -23.14 -35.96
N PRO A 56 -14.42 -22.93 -37.26
CA PRO A 56 -13.49 -22.28 -38.14
C PRO A 56 -12.88 -20.99 -37.59
N GLY A 57 -11.55 -20.94 -37.44
CA GLY A 57 -10.79 -19.77 -36.98
C GLY A 57 -11.23 -19.24 -35.60
N HIS A 58 -11.92 -20.06 -34.81
CA HIS A 58 -12.53 -19.66 -33.54
C HIS A 58 -12.24 -20.69 -32.46
N TRP A 59 -11.66 -20.18 -31.37
CA TRP A 59 -11.33 -20.94 -30.18
C TRP A 59 -12.00 -20.29 -28.97
N ARG A 60 -12.31 -21.12 -27.97
CA ARG A 60 -12.64 -20.63 -26.62
C ARG A 60 -11.53 -21.01 -25.66
N ALA A 61 -11.19 -20.11 -24.75
CA ALA A 61 -10.23 -20.38 -23.69
C ALA A 61 -10.83 -20.13 -22.30
N ARG A 62 -10.41 -20.93 -21.32
CA ARG A 62 -10.79 -20.79 -19.92
C ARG A 62 -9.59 -21.07 -19.03
N ALA A 63 -9.32 -20.18 -18.10
CA ALA A 63 -8.31 -20.38 -17.08
C ALA A 63 -8.78 -21.40 -16.03
N ASN A 64 -8.05 -22.51 -15.90
CA ASN A 64 -8.15 -23.41 -14.74
C ASN A 64 -7.19 -22.96 -13.63
N ARG A 65 -6.08 -22.32 -14.01
CA ARG A 65 -5.11 -21.69 -13.10
C ARG A 65 -4.47 -20.50 -13.80
N VAL A 66 -4.41 -19.36 -13.11
CA VAL A 66 -3.77 -18.14 -13.63
C VAL A 66 -2.45 -17.91 -12.90
N ARG A 67 -1.38 -17.66 -13.66
CA ARG A 67 -0.13 -17.14 -13.10
C ARG A 67 -0.29 -15.64 -12.87
N VAL A 68 -0.47 -15.26 -11.62
CA VAL A 68 -0.59 -13.86 -11.20
C VAL A 68 0.66 -13.06 -11.58
N GLY A 69 0.46 -11.83 -12.07
CA GLY A 69 1.52 -10.86 -12.33
C GLY A 69 2.03 -10.82 -13.77
N GLN A 70 1.50 -11.66 -14.66
CA GLN A 70 1.74 -11.61 -16.09
C GLN A 70 0.39 -11.75 -16.81
N ASN A 71 0.15 -10.91 -17.83
CA ASN A 71 -1.00 -11.12 -18.71
C ASN A 71 -0.93 -12.50 -19.35
N ALA A 72 -2.09 -13.08 -19.63
CA ALA A 72 -2.13 -14.33 -20.38
C ALA A 72 -1.91 -14.03 -21.86
N GLU A 73 -0.74 -14.43 -22.37
CA GLU A 73 -0.41 -14.31 -23.79
C GLU A 73 -0.80 -15.59 -24.52
N PHE A 74 -1.70 -15.45 -25.48
CA PHE A 74 -2.09 -16.51 -26.41
C PHE A 74 -1.41 -16.27 -27.74
N ARG A 75 -0.98 -17.36 -28.38
CA ARG A 75 -0.30 -17.32 -29.68
C ARG A 75 -1.09 -18.16 -30.67
N LEU A 76 -1.33 -17.59 -31.83
CA LEU A 76 -1.81 -18.32 -33.00
C LEU A 76 -0.58 -18.90 -33.69
N VAL A 77 -0.54 -20.22 -33.85
CA VAL A 77 0.57 -20.93 -34.50
C VAL A 77 0.05 -21.82 -35.62
N ASP A 78 0.88 -22.08 -36.63
CA ASP A 78 0.56 -22.99 -37.71
C ASP A 78 1.00 -24.45 -37.45
N THR A 79 0.79 -25.33 -38.43
CA THR A 79 1.22 -26.74 -38.39
C THR A 79 2.73 -26.96 -38.27
N ARG A 80 3.54 -25.92 -38.50
CA ARG A 80 5.00 -25.92 -38.32
C ARG A 80 5.43 -25.20 -37.05
N ASP A 81 4.49 -24.93 -36.15
CA ASP A 81 4.69 -24.16 -34.91
C ASP A 81 5.21 -22.72 -35.12
N ALA A 82 5.06 -22.17 -36.32
CA ALA A 82 5.41 -20.78 -36.57
C ALA A 82 4.33 -19.84 -36.01
N VAL A 83 4.74 -18.86 -35.21
CA VAL A 83 3.82 -17.86 -34.62
C VAL A 83 3.32 -16.91 -35.70
N ARG A 84 2.00 -16.91 -35.90
CA ARG A 84 1.29 -16.04 -36.85
C ARG A 84 0.74 -14.77 -36.22
N GLY A 85 0.51 -14.81 -34.91
CA GLY A 85 0.08 -13.65 -34.14
C GLY A 85 -0.02 -13.95 -32.66
N SER A 86 -0.17 -12.90 -31.85
CA SER A 86 -0.33 -13.04 -30.41
C SER A 86 -1.39 -12.07 -29.90
N VAL A 87 -2.18 -12.50 -28.92
CA VAL A 87 -3.08 -11.62 -28.18
C VAL A 87 -2.78 -11.73 -26.69
N ARG A 88 -2.85 -10.59 -26.00
CA ARG A 88 -2.76 -10.52 -24.55
C ARG A 88 -4.16 -10.37 -23.97
N VAL A 89 -4.48 -11.25 -23.03
CA VAL A 89 -5.70 -11.16 -22.22
C VAL A 89 -5.34 -10.48 -20.91
N PRO A 90 -5.89 -9.27 -20.64
CA PRO A 90 -5.59 -8.54 -19.42
C PRO A 90 -6.12 -9.27 -18.18
N LEU A 91 -5.39 -9.17 -17.08
CA LEU A 91 -5.86 -9.60 -15.76
C LEU A 91 -6.32 -8.38 -14.96
N THR A 92 -7.53 -8.44 -14.44
CA THR A 92 -8.08 -7.45 -13.51
C THR A 92 -8.26 -8.06 -12.14
N PHE A 93 -8.28 -7.22 -11.11
CA PHE A 93 -8.27 -7.67 -9.72
C PHE A 93 -9.31 -6.90 -8.91
N ASP A 94 -10.02 -7.59 -8.04
CA ASP A 94 -10.89 -7.03 -6.98
C ASP A 94 -10.60 -7.78 -5.68
N LEU A 95 -9.75 -7.18 -4.84
CA LEU A 95 -9.13 -7.84 -3.69
C LEU A 95 -9.47 -7.07 -2.42
N ARG A 96 -10.20 -7.71 -1.50
CA ARG A 96 -10.57 -7.15 -0.20
C ARG A 96 -9.72 -7.79 0.88
N SER A 97 -9.15 -6.96 1.74
CA SER A 97 -8.42 -7.37 2.94
C SER A 97 -9.36 -7.96 3.98
N SER A 98 -8.84 -8.82 4.85
CA SER A 98 -9.54 -9.26 6.06
C SER A 98 -9.66 -8.14 7.12
N PHE A 99 -8.97 -7.01 6.90
CA PHE A 99 -9.12 -5.81 7.73
C PHE A 99 -10.54 -5.25 7.61
N ASP A 100 -11.34 -5.46 8.65
CA ASP A 100 -12.61 -4.75 8.84
C ASP A 100 -12.36 -3.36 9.42
N ILE A 101 -12.61 -2.33 8.61
CA ILE A 101 -12.40 -0.93 8.98
C ILE A 101 -13.26 -0.50 10.17
N ARG A 102 -14.50 -1.00 10.31
CA ARG A 102 -15.40 -0.61 11.41
C ARG A 102 -14.97 -1.23 12.73
N GLN A 103 -14.39 -2.42 12.67
CA GLN A 103 -13.94 -3.12 13.88
C GLN A 103 -12.54 -2.69 14.31
N HIS A 104 -11.62 -2.49 13.37
CA HIS A 104 -10.19 -2.36 13.66
C HIS A 104 -9.67 -0.92 13.67
N ALA A 105 -10.30 0.01 12.96
CA ALA A 105 -9.87 1.40 12.91
C ALA A 105 -10.08 2.12 14.25
N PHE A 106 -9.30 3.17 14.49
CA PHE A 106 -9.61 4.12 15.54
C PHE A 106 -10.66 5.11 15.04
N SER A 107 -11.72 5.32 15.81
CA SER A 107 -12.92 6.03 15.36
C SER A 107 -12.81 7.54 15.45
N LEU A 108 -11.90 8.08 16.26
CA LEU A 108 -11.71 9.53 16.38
C LEU A 108 -10.67 10.04 15.38
N PRO A 109 -10.91 11.21 14.75
CA PRO A 109 -9.96 11.78 13.82
C PRO A 109 -8.66 12.17 14.52
N ASN A 110 -7.55 12.05 13.80
CA ASN A 110 -6.24 12.54 14.18
C ASN A 110 -6.21 14.09 14.19
N SER A 111 -6.85 14.68 15.19
CA SER A 111 -6.90 16.13 15.38
C SER A 111 -7.00 16.50 16.87
N PRO A 112 -6.50 17.68 17.27
CA PRO A 112 -6.61 18.15 18.65
C PRO A 112 -8.07 18.28 19.10
N GLY A 113 -8.96 18.70 18.19
CA GLY A 113 -10.38 18.87 18.50
C GLY A 113 -11.11 17.59 18.88
N ALA A 114 -10.61 16.43 18.47
CA ALA A 114 -11.21 15.14 18.82
C ALA A 114 -10.44 14.38 19.90
N LEU A 115 -9.12 14.51 19.95
CA LEU A 115 -8.26 13.73 20.85
C LEU A 115 -7.84 14.50 22.10
N GLY A 116 -8.04 15.81 22.10
CA GLY A 116 -7.37 16.71 23.03
C GLY A 116 -5.89 16.87 22.68
N ASP A 117 -5.19 17.61 23.54
CA ASP A 117 -3.75 17.74 23.45
C ASP A 117 -3.09 16.45 24.00
N VAL A 118 -2.13 15.93 23.24
CA VAL A 118 -1.34 14.76 23.59
C VAL A 118 0.13 15.17 23.59
N GLU A 119 0.77 15.05 24.75
CA GLU A 119 2.18 15.37 24.93
C GLU A 119 3.03 14.09 24.98
N PRO A 120 4.33 14.17 24.64
CA PRO A 120 5.23 13.03 24.72
C PRO A 120 5.36 12.53 26.17
N ASP A 121 4.95 11.29 26.40
CA ASP A 121 5.01 10.64 27.70
C ASP A 121 6.29 9.81 27.85
N ARG A 122 6.98 9.97 28.98
CA ARG A 122 8.25 9.27 29.24
C ARG A 122 8.07 7.78 29.50
N GLN A 123 7.01 7.38 30.20
CA GLN A 123 6.70 5.98 30.44
C GLN A 123 6.38 5.25 29.13
N ILE A 124 5.67 5.89 28.19
CA ILE A 124 5.40 5.36 26.85
C ILE A 124 6.70 5.25 26.03
N PHE A 125 7.58 6.25 26.13
CA PHE A 125 8.89 6.21 25.50
C PHE A 125 9.73 5.01 25.98
N ASP A 126 9.84 4.82 27.29
CA ASP A 126 10.62 3.73 27.88
C ASP A 126 10.02 2.35 27.53
N GLN A 127 8.69 2.23 27.38
CA GLN A 127 8.04 1.03 26.85
C GLN A 127 8.41 0.73 25.39
N THR A 128 8.73 1.77 24.61
CA THR A 128 9.07 1.68 23.20
C THR A 128 10.54 1.32 22.98
N TYR A 129 11.45 1.90 23.76
CA TYR A 129 12.90 1.81 23.59
C TYR A 129 13.60 1.21 24.81
N ALA A 130 13.76 -0.11 24.86
CA ALA A 130 14.51 -0.76 25.94
C ALA A 130 15.28 -2.03 25.50
N PRO A 131 16.54 -2.23 25.97
CA PRO A 131 17.35 -1.30 26.78
C PRO A 131 18.19 -0.33 25.92
N MET A 132 18.27 0.95 26.32
CA MET A 132 19.10 2.00 25.70
C MET A 132 19.89 2.75 26.80
N PRO A 133 21.14 3.19 26.58
CA PRO A 133 21.88 3.99 27.56
C PRO A 133 21.15 5.30 27.91
N ASP A 134 21.14 5.70 29.18
CA ASP A 134 20.37 6.86 29.69
C ASP A 134 20.61 8.15 28.92
N PHE A 135 21.87 8.44 28.57
CA PHE A 135 22.21 9.62 27.75
C PHE A 135 21.55 9.59 26.38
N ALA A 136 21.59 8.45 25.69
CA ALA A 136 20.97 8.27 24.38
C ALA A 136 19.44 8.31 24.46
N ALA A 137 18.87 7.71 25.51
CA ALA A 137 17.44 7.73 25.79
C ALA A 137 16.94 9.16 26.04
N ARG A 138 17.65 9.93 26.87
CA ARG A 138 17.35 11.34 27.14
C ARG A 138 17.41 12.19 25.87
N LEU A 139 18.50 12.07 25.11
CA LEU A 139 18.69 12.82 23.87
C LEU A 139 17.59 12.53 22.84
N LEU A 140 17.20 11.26 22.70
CA LEU A 140 16.12 10.88 21.78
C LEU A 140 14.76 11.37 22.27
N PHE A 141 14.48 11.24 23.57
CA PHE A 141 13.22 11.66 24.18
C PHE A 141 13.02 13.18 24.04
N GLU A 142 13.99 13.98 24.49
CA GLU A 142 13.96 15.45 24.42
C GLU A 142 14.07 15.96 22.98
N GLY A 143 14.63 15.15 22.07
CA GLY A 143 14.82 15.46 20.65
C GLY A 143 13.68 14.96 19.77
N LEU A 144 14.01 14.06 18.83
CA LEU A 144 13.09 13.65 17.76
C LEU A 144 11.78 13.04 18.28
N TYR A 145 11.79 12.33 19.41
CA TYR A 145 10.56 11.72 19.93
C TYR A 145 9.53 12.80 20.33
N SER A 146 9.94 13.78 21.14
CA SER A 146 9.07 14.90 21.52
C SER A 146 8.69 15.80 20.34
N ALA A 147 9.47 15.77 19.26
CA ALA A 147 9.20 16.53 18.04
C ALA A 147 8.22 15.84 17.07
N ILE A 148 7.79 14.60 17.33
CA ILE A 148 6.84 13.89 16.46
C ILE A 148 5.68 13.25 17.22
N VAL A 149 5.89 12.80 18.46
CA VAL A 149 4.85 12.15 19.27
C VAL A 149 4.11 13.20 20.07
N PHE A 150 3.30 14.01 19.38
CA PHE A 150 2.44 14.99 20.01
C PHE A 150 1.22 15.35 19.13
N ILE A 151 0.20 15.89 19.77
CA ILE A 151 -0.94 16.59 19.15
C ILE A 151 -1.23 17.82 20.00
N ARG A 152 -1.38 18.99 19.37
CA ARG A 152 -1.63 20.26 20.06
C ARG A 152 -2.66 21.11 19.34
N SER A 153 -3.50 21.78 20.11
CA SER A 153 -4.49 22.73 19.61
C SER A 153 -3.87 24.00 19.01
N VAL A 154 -2.61 24.29 19.33
CA VAL A 154 -1.86 25.46 18.85
C VAL A 154 -0.68 24.99 17.99
N ALA A 155 -0.35 25.75 16.94
CA ALA A 155 0.76 25.44 16.04
C ALA A 155 2.11 25.30 16.77
N PRO A 156 2.95 24.31 16.40
CA PRO A 156 2.66 23.22 15.46
C PRO A 156 1.63 22.24 16.05
N THR A 157 0.70 21.75 15.23
CA THR A 157 -0.45 20.94 15.71
C THR A 157 -0.15 19.44 15.85
N GLY A 158 0.91 18.93 15.21
CA GLY A 158 1.31 17.51 15.30
C GLY A 158 0.31 16.53 14.70
N GLY A 159 0.48 15.24 15.00
CA GLY A 159 -0.39 14.17 14.52
C GLY A 159 0.16 12.77 14.79
N LEU A 160 -0.71 11.85 15.20
CA LEU A 160 -0.41 10.43 15.47
C LEU A 160 -0.83 9.51 14.31
N CYS A 161 -1.02 10.02 13.09
CA CYS A 161 -1.56 9.26 11.95
C CYS A 161 -0.81 7.93 11.70
N THR A 162 0.53 7.94 11.72
CA THR A 162 1.35 6.71 11.63
C THR A 162 1.00 5.73 12.75
N GLY A 163 0.81 6.21 13.97
CA GLY A 163 0.52 5.36 15.12
C GLY A 163 -0.86 4.73 15.01
N MET A 164 -1.85 5.52 14.61
CA MET A 164 -3.23 5.07 14.39
C MET A 164 -3.30 4.01 13.28
N ALA A 165 -2.64 4.25 12.15
CA ALA A 165 -2.58 3.31 11.05
C ALA A 165 -1.90 1.99 11.45
N ARG A 166 -0.76 2.07 12.14
CA ARG A 166 -0.01 0.89 12.59
C ARG A 166 -0.76 0.12 13.68
N TRP A 167 -1.43 0.81 14.59
CA TRP A 167 -2.28 0.19 15.60
C TRP A 167 -3.50 -0.49 14.97
N ALA A 168 -4.14 0.14 13.99
CA ALA A 168 -5.26 -0.46 13.25
C ALA A 168 -4.83 -1.75 12.53
N ILE A 169 -3.66 -1.77 11.87
CA ILE A 169 -3.11 -3.00 11.28
C ILE A 169 -2.88 -4.07 12.36
N ALA A 170 -2.28 -3.73 13.49
CA ALA A 170 -2.06 -4.67 14.59
C ALA A 170 -3.37 -5.27 15.12
N ARG A 171 -4.44 -4.45 15.22
CA ARG A 171 -5.79 -4.93 15.55
C ARG A 171 -6.36 -5.86 14.50
N GLY A 172 -6.24 -5.51 13.21
CA GLY A 172 -6.68 -6.36 12.11
C GLY A 172 -5.92 -7.69 11.99
N GLN A 173 -4.75 -7.79 12.61
CA GLN A 173 -3.95 -9.02 12.71
C GLN A 173 -4.19 -9.80 14.01
N GLY A 174 -5.06 -9.32 14.90
CA GLY A 174 -5.30 -9.92 16.21
C GLY A 174 -4.14 -9.77 17.21
N GLN A 175 -3.18 -8.88 16.95
CA GLN A 175 -2.05 -8.61 17.86
C GLN A 175 -2.40 -7.62 18.97
N GLU A 176 -3.36 -6.74 18.71
CA GLU A 176 -3.90 -5.81 19.70
C GLU A 176 -5.39 -6.12 19.93
N PRO A 177 -5.82 -6.32 21.19
CA PRO A 177 -7.23 -6.50 21.51
C PRO A 177 -8.02 -5.20 21.30
N ALA A 178 -9.34 -5.29 21.37
CA ALA A 178 -10.17 -4.09 21.46
C ALA A 178 -9.78 -3.30 22.73
N PRO A 179 -9.57 -1.98 22.63
CA PRO A 179 -9.15 -1.18 23.77
C PRO A 179 -10.33 -1.04 24.76
N PRO A 180 -10.07 -1.08 26.09
CA PRO A 180 -11.13 -0.91 27.09
C PRO A 180 -11.66 0.53 27.12
N THR A 181 -10.84 1.50 26.76
CA THR A 181 -11.19 2.94 26.69
C THR A 181 -10.45 3.60 25.53
N GLN A 182 -10.93 4.77 25.10
CA GLN A 182 -10.23 5.58 24.10
C GLN A 182 -8.84 6.02 24.58
N ALA A 183 -8.71 6.37 25.86
CA ALA A 183 -7.42 6.73 26.47
C ALA A 183 -6.41 5.57 26.39
N ALA A 184 -6.84 4.35 26.72
CA ALA A 184 -5.99 3.17 26.59
C ALA A 184 -5.59 2.92 25.12
N ALA A 185 -6.49 3.17 24.16
CA ALA A 185 -6.12 3.12 22.75
C ALA A 185 -5.07 4.18 22.38
N LEU A 186 -5.20 5.41 22.86
CA LEU A 186 -4.25 6.50 22.59
C LEU A 186 -2.85 6.20 23.14
N GLU A 187 -2.74 5.62 24.34
CA GLU A 187 -1.46 5.18 24.89
C GLU A 187 -0.79 4.13 23.98
N ARG A 188 -1.56 3.14 23.52
CA ARG A 188 -1.04 2.14 22.55
C ARG A 188 -0.65 2.83 21.26
N ILE A 189 -1.50 3.67 20.68
CA ILE A 189 -1.24 4.42 19.45
C ILE A 189 0.07 5.22 19.57
N ALA A 190 0.33 5.87 20.71
CA ALA A 190 1.58 6.59 20.96
C ALA A 190 2.82 5.66 20.94
N VAL A 191 2.73 4.45 21.51
CA VAL A 191 3.78 3.41 21.37
C VAL A 191 4.01 3.08 19.89
N TYR A 192 2.94 2.80 19.13
CA TYR A 192 3.03 2.50 17.70
C TYR A 192 3.60 3.67 16.89
N HIS A 193 3.24 4.90 17.24
CA HIS A 193 3.75 6.11 16.61
C HIS A 193 5.23 6.30 16.89
N GLY A 194 5.66 6.10 18.14
CA GLY A 194 7.06 6.17 18.54
C GLY A 194 7.93 5.25 17.70
N ARG A 195 7.51 3.99 17.50
CA ARG A 195 8.24 2.94 16.75
C ARG A 195 8.68 3.32 15.33
N GLN A 196 8.18 4.41 14.75
CA GLN A 196 8.68 4.93 13.48
C GLN A 196 10.16 5.37 13.53
N LEU A 197 10.69 5.69 14.72
CA LEU A 197 12.10 6.07 14.90
C LEU A 197 13.03 4.87 15.17
N LEU A 198 12.53 3.64 15.19
CA LEU A 198 13.39 2.46 15.30
C LEU A 198 14.28 2.33 14.05
N ASP A 199 15.52 1.88 14.24
CA ASP A 199 16.49 1.74 13.14
C ASP A 199 15.95 0.86 12.02
N ARG A 200 15.24 -0.21 12.39
CA ARG A 200 14.61 -1.12 11.43
C ARG A 200 13.51 -0.44 10.61
N SER A 201 12.66 0.34 11.27
CA SER A 201 11.62 1.14 10.61
C SER A 201 12.25 2.17 9.66
N LEU A 202 13.28 2.87 10.11
CA LEU A 202 13.99 3.90 9.34
C LEU A 202 14.74 3.31 8.14
N LEU A 203 15.41 2.17 8.30
CA LEU A 203 16.09 1.47 7.19
C LEU A 203 15.08 0.93 6.17
N ALA A 204 13.97 0.36 6.63
CA ALA A 204 12.90 -0.08 5.75
C ALA A 204 12.27 1.10 5.00
N ALA A 205 12.06 2.23 5.69
CA ALA A 205 11.58 3.48 5.10
C ALA A 205 12.56 4.00 4.05
N ALA A 206 13.86 4.04 4.35
CA ALA A 206 14.90 4.49 3.43
C ALA A 206 14.92 3.68 2.13
N GLY A 207 14.79 2.34 2.22
CA GLY A 207 14.72 1.48 1.04
C GLY A 207 13.52 1.81 0.13
N TRP A 208 12.36 2.07 0.72
CA TRP A 208 11.18 2.51 -0.02
C TRP A 208 11.29 3.94 -0.54
N PHE A 209 11.85 4.84 0.25
CA PHE A 209 12.07 6.24 -0.09
C PHE A 209 12.98 6.39 -1.30
N LEU A 210 14.07 5.63 -1.36
CA LEU A 210 14.96 5.62 -2.53
C LEU A 210 14.27 5.07 -3.78
N ARG A 211 13.30 4.16 -3.61
CA ARG A 211 12.49 3.63 -4.71
C ARG A 211 11.39 4.61 -5.16
N ALA A 212 10.79 5.34 -4.23
CA ALA A 212 9.72 6.34 -4.42
C ALA A 212 8.70 6.00 -5.52
N SER A 213 8.19 4.77 -5.53
CA SER A 213 7.34 4.25 -6.61
C SER A 213 5.94 3.90 -6.13
N PRO A 214 4.92 4.73 -6.46
CA PRO A 214 3.51 4.40 -6.25
C PRO A 214 3.11 3.06 -6.88
N ARG A 215 3.60 2.77 -8.09
CA ARG A 215 3.39 1.49 -8.78
C ARG A 215 3.90 0.31 -7.96
N ALA A 216 5.08 0.44 -7.35
CA ALA A 216 5.65 -0.62 -6.53
C ALA A 216 4.86 -0.84 -5.23
N ALA A 217 4.39 0.23 -4.60
CA ALA A 217 3.55 0.15 -3.41
C ALA A 217 2.22 -0.55 -3.73
N PHE A 218 1.57 -0.18 -4.85
CA PHE A 218 0.35 -0.83 -5.34
C PHE A 218 0.54 -2.34 -5.51
N PHE A 219 1.58 -2.75 -6.23
CA PHE A 219 1.84 -4.18 -6.46
C PHE A 219 2.25 -4.92 -5.19
N ALA A 220 2.95 -4.27 -4.26
CA ALA A 220 3.24 -4.89 -2.96
C ALA A 220 1.97 -5.20 -2.16
N VAL A 221 0.99 -4.30 -2.15
CA VAL A 221 -0.33 -4.52 -1.52
C VAL A 221 -1.10 -5.62 -2.25
N ARG A 222 -1.17 -5.55 -3.59
CA ARG A 222 -1.85 -6.56 -4.41
C ARG A 222 -1.30 -7.96 -4.14
N ASP A 223 0.01 -8.11 -4.12
CA ASP A 223 0.68 -9.40 -3.94
C ASP A 223 0.48 -9.94 -2.50
N ASP A 224 0.43 -9.06 -1.49
CA ASP A 224 0.10 -9.43 -0.11
C ASP A 224 -1.36 -9.92 -0.01
N LEU A 225 -2.32 -9.17 -0.58
CA LEU A 225 -3.73 -9.56 -0.61
C LEU A 225 -3.95 -10.87 -1.36
N LEU A 226 -3.33 -11.06 -2.53
CA LEU A 226 -3.46 -12.30 -3.29
C LEU A 226 -2.92 -13.50 -2.53
N ARG A 227 -1.80 -13.33 -1.81
CA ARG A 227 -1.15 -14.41 -1.07
C ARG A 227 -1.91 -14.76 0.21
N ALA A 228 -2.17 -13.76 1.05
CA ALA A 228 -2.61 -13.98 2.43
C ALA A 228 -4.03 -13.48 2.72
N GLY A 229 -4.66 -12.74 1.79
CA GLY A 229 -5.97 -12.14 2.04
C GLY A 229 -5.94 -10.94 2.97
N THR A 230 -4.74 -10.50 3.33
CA THR A 230 -4.49 -9.38 4.23
C THR A 230 -3.18 -8.73 3.85
N THR A 231 -2.98 -7.49 4.28
CA THR A 231 -1.74 -6.73 4.08
C THR A 231 -1.32 -6.15 5.42
N ASP A 232 -0.06 -6.35 5.77
CA ASP A 232 0.56 -5.74 6.95
C ASP A 232 1.22 -4.41 6.62
N ARG A 233 1.03 -3.88 5.41
CA ARG A 233 1.64 -2.63 4.97
C ARG A 233 0.70 -1.47 5.23
N ALA A 234 1.21 -0.45 5.92
CA ALA A 234 0.65 0.89 5.82
C ALA A 234 1.30 1.60 4.64
N LEU A 235 0.57 2.55 4.04
CA LEU A 235 1.04 3.38 2.95
C LEU A 235 1.31 4.79 3.48
N ASP A 236 2.55 5.25 3.42
CA ASP A 236 2.87 6.66 3.64
C ASP A 236 2.80 7.37 2.28
N ILE A 237 1.90 8.34 2.19
CA ILE A 237 1.59 9.12 1.00
C ILE A 237 2.00 10.59 1.18
N GLY A 238 2.21 11.28 0.06
CA GLY A 238 2.70 12.66 0.04
C GLY A 238 4.21 12.74 0.24
N VAL A 239 4.90 11.59 0.25
CA VAL A 239 6.33 11.52 0.52
C VAL A 239 7.09 12.18 -0.63
N PRO A 240 7.96 13.15 -0.38
CA PRO A 240 8.78 13.76 -1.44
C PRO A 240 9.69 12.71 -2.09
N LYS A 241 9.93 12.84 -3.40
CA LYS A 241 10.94 12.02 -4.07
C LYS A 241 12.36 12.45 -3.66
N PRO A 242 13.33 11.50 -3.59
CA PRO A 242 14.67 11.76 -3.04
C PRO A 242 15.48 12.78 -3.84
N TRP A 243 15.15 12.99 -5.12
CA TRP A 243 15.82 13.97 -5.98
C TRP A 243 15.25 15.39 -5.90
N ARG A 244 14.25 15.63 -5.03
CA ARG A 244 13.73 16.99 -4.79
C ARG A 244 14.81 17.87 -4.15
N ARG A 245 14.90 19.12 -4.61
CA ARG A 245 15.85 20.10 -4.05
C ARG A 245 15.53 20.48 -2.61
N ASP A 246 14.25 20.46 -2.26
CA ASP A 246 13.70 20.82 -0.94
C ASP A 246 13.35 19.60 -0.08
N VAL A 247 13.93 18.43 -0.39
CA VAL A 247 13.53 17.15 0.20
C VAL A 247 13.57 17.13 1.73
N ALA A 248 14.54 17.81 2.35
CA ALA A 248 14.66 17.87 3.80
C ALA A 248 13.47 18.59 4.46
N THR A 249 13.07 19.75 3.93
CA THR A 249 11.90 20.50 4.40
C THR A 249 10.61 19.74 4.09
N ALA A 250 10.50 19.20 2.87
CA ALA A 250 9.32 18.46 2.44
C ALA A 250 9.09 17.18 3.24
N LEU A 251 10.13 16.49 3.71
CA LEU A 251 10.00 15.28 4.55
C LEU A 251 9.35 15.57 5.91
N VAL A 252 9.53 16.79 6.44
CA VAL A 252 8.97 17.20 7.75
C VAL A 252 7.50 17.61 7.59
N GLU A 253 7.15 18.22 6.46
CA GLU A 253 5.82 18.80 6.23
C GLU A 253 4.86 17.86 5.49
N GLN A 254 5.38 16.86 4.77
CA GLN A 254 4.62 16.09 3.77
C GLN A 254 4.73 14.60 4.07
N GLY A 255 3.72 14.07 4.74
CA GLY A 255 3.62 12.64 5.02
C GLY A 255 2.30 12.34 5.71
N HIS A 256 1.56 11.38 5.16
CA HIS A 256 0.32 10.91 5.76
C HIS A 256 0.25 9.40 5.65
N THR A 257 -0.06 8.70 6.74
CA THR A 257 -0.10 7.24 6.74
C THR A 257 -1.53 6.74 6.68
N VAL A 258 -1.82 5.83 5.75
CA VAL A 258 -3.14 5.22 5.55
C VAL A 258 -3.05 3.70 5.49
N VAL A 259 -4.16 3.01 5.78
CA VAL A 259 -4.21 1.53 5.81
C VAL A 259 -5.05 0.99 4.64
N PRO A 260 -4.46 0.26 3.69
CA PRO A 260 -5.19 -0.30 2.55
C PRO A 260 -6.08 -1.48 2.96
N TYR A 261 -7.33 -1.50 2.48
CA TYR A 261 -8.26 -2.59 2.76
C TYR A 261 -9.03 -3.11 1.55
N HIS A 262 -9.05 -2.39 0.42
CA HIS A 262 -9.65 -2.88 -0.82
C HIS A 262 -8.85 -2.37 -2.01
N LEU A 263 -8.36 -3.27 -2.86
CA LEU A 263 -7.62 -2.94 -4.06
C LEU A 263 -8.38 -3.41 -5.28
N VAL A 264 -8.54 -2.52 -6.25
CA VAL A 264 -9.04 -2.85 -7.59
C VAL A 264 -7.98 -2.48 -8.62
N GLN A 265 -7.69 -3.42 -9.52
CA GLN A 265 -6.84 -3.18 -10.68
C GLN A 265 -7.70 -3.39 -11.93
N GLU A 266 -7.99 -2.30 -12.63
CA GLU A 266 -8.89 -2.28 -13.80
C GLU A 266 -8.16 -2.64 -15.09
N SER A 267 -6.85 -2.42 -15.13
CA SER A 267 -5.96 -2.80 -16.22
C SER A 267 -4.50 -2.85 -15.73
N ASP A 268 -3.55 -3.13 -16.62
CA ASP A 268 -2.12 -3.00 -16.29
C ASP A 268 -1.68 -1.57 -16.01
N GLU A 269 -2.49 -0.61 -16.43
CA GLU A 269 -2.16 0.81 -16.39
C GLU A 269 -2.89 1.57 -15.29
N ARG A 270 -4.00 1.02 -14.77
CA ARG A 270 -4.88 1.71 -13.83
C ARG A 270 -5.38 0.80 -12.73
N GLY A 271 -5.53 1.39 -11.56
CA GLY A 271 -6.15 0.76 -10.41
C GLY A 271 -6.36 1.78 -9.29
N TRP A 272 -7.02 1.35 -8.23
CA TRP A 272 -7.27 2.16 -7.06
C TRP A 272 -7.23 1.32 -5.79
N ILE A 273 -7.00 1.98 -4.66
CA ILE A 273 -6.99 1.35 -3.35
C ILE A 273 -7.87 2.18 -2.41
N ALA A 274 -8.89 1.57 -1.83
CA ALA A 274 -9.60 2.14 -0.69
C ALA A 274 -8.80 1.94 0.60
N VAL A 275 -8.73 3.00 1.40
CA VAL A 275 -7.88 3.09 2.58
C VAL A 275 -8.63 3.63 3.79
N TYR A 276 -8.26 3.15 4.98
CA TYR A 276 -8.56 3.84 6.22
C TYR A 276 -7.62 5.04 6.35
N ASP A 277 -8.21 6.23 6.51
CA ASP A 277 -7.51 7.49 6.75
C ASP A 277 -7.71 7.94 8.20
N PRO A 278 -6.65 7.95 9.04
CA PRO A 278 -6.72 8.42 10.41
C PRO A 278 -7.23 9.86 10.59
N ASN A 279 -7.09 10.72 9.58
CA ASN A 279 -7.58 12.11 9.65
C ASN A 279 -9.08 12.19 9.33
N ARG A 280 -9.65 11.20 8.63
CA ARG A 280 -11.05 11.19 8.17
C ARG A 280 -11.79 9.87 8.49
N PRO A 281 -11.81 9.42 9.76
CA PRO A 281 -12.58 8.23 10.15
C PRO A 281 -14.10 8.46 10.04
N ASP A 282 -14.56 9.71 10.00
CA ASP A 282 -15.96 10.10 9.79
C ASP A 282 -16.57 9.47 8.53
N LEU A 283 -15.75 9.26 7.50
CA LEU A 283 -16.19 8.73 6.22
C LEU A 283 -16.47 7.22 6.23
N ILE A 284 -16.02 6.52 7.28
CA ILE A 284 -16.30 5.08 7.47
C ILE A 284 -17.80 4.85 7.62
N ASP A 285 -18.47 5.71 8.40
CA ASP A 285 -19.90 5.60 8.69
C ASP A 285 -20.76 6.16 7.56
N ALA A 286 -20.25 7.16 6.82
CA ALA A 286 -20.89 7.70 5.62
C ALA A 286 -20.90 6.73 4.43
N GLY A 287 -20.11 5.64 4.49
CA GLY A 287 -19.97 4.71 3.37
C GLY A 287 -19.19 5.30 2.19
N GLU A 288 -18.39 6.34 2.44
CA GLU A 288 -17.59 7.04 1.44
C GLU A 288 -16.10 6.66 1.61
N PRO A 289 -15.64 5.56 0.99
CA PRO A 289 -14.26 5.14 1.15
C PRO A 289 -13.29 6.21 0.66
N ARG A 290 -12.22 6.46 1.41
CA ARG A 290 -11.08 7.24 0.91
C ARG A 290 -10.34 6.39 -0.10
N ILE A 291 -10.16 6.91 -1.31
CA ILE A 291 -9.55 6.17 -2.42
C ILE A 291 -8.25 6.85 -2.85
N ILE A 292 -7.22 6.05 -3.06
CA ILE A 292 -6.02 6.41 -3.81
C ILE A 292 -6.19 5.87 -5.23
N GLU A 293 -6.18 6.75 -6.23
CA GLU A 293 -6.21 6.33 -7.64
C GLU A 293 -4.78 6.26 -8.19
N PHE A 294 -4.47 5.29 -9.03
CA PHE A 294 -3.14 5.05 -9.56
C PHE A 294 -3.13 5.06 -11.09
N ASP A 295 -2.17 5.80 -11.67
CA ASP A 295 -1.66 5.57 -13.02
C ASP A 295 -0.40 4.71 -12.89
N LEU A 296 -0.59 3.39 -13.03
CA LEU A 296 0.46 2.37 -12.91
C LEU A 296 1.45 2.43 -14.08
N ARG A 297 1.03 2.95 -15.24
CA ARG A 297 1.90 3.13 -16.40
C ARG A 297 2.89 4.26 -16.16
N ARG A 298 2.40 5.41 -15.68
CA ARG A 298 3.20 6.61 -15.41
C ARG A 298 3.81 6.64 -14.00
N ASN A 299 3.49 5.65 -13.15
CA ASN A 299 3.96 5.56 -11.77
C ASN A 299 3.57 6.81 -10.96
N ARG A 300 2.30 7.19 -11.05
CA ARG A 300 1.67 8.35 -10.39
C ARG A 300 0.43 7.92 -9.62
N TYR A 301 -0.04 8.79 -8.74
CA TYR A 301 -1.29 8.59 -8.02
C TYR A 301 -1.96 9.92 -7.67
N SER A 302 -3.23 9.88 -7.30
CA SER A 302 -3.96 11.00 -6.70
C SER A 302 -4.55 10.58 -5.35
N TYR A 303 -4.70 11.54 -4.44
CA TYR A 303 -5.35 11.32 -3.15
C TYR A 303 -5.97 12.61 -2.61
N GLY A 304 -7.30 12.74 -2.74
CA GLY A 304 -8.04 13.92 -2.30
C GLY A 304 -7.40 15.23 -2.76
N ALA A 305 -7.29 16.20 -1.85
CA ALA A 305 -6.57 17.45 -2.10
C ALA A 305 -5.06 17.37 -1.79
N LEU A 306 -4.57 16.25 -1.25
CA LEU A 306 -3.17 16.11 -0.82
C LEU A 306 -2.23 15.89 -2.00
N VAL A 307 -2.64 15.04 -2.95
CA VAL A 307 -1.85 14.71 -4.15
C VAL A 307 -2.72 14.70 -5.38
N SER A 308 -2.28 15.36 -6.45
CA SER A 308 -2.93 15.33 -7.77
C SER A 308 -2.19 14.43 -8.76
N MET A 309 -2.92 13.92 -9.76
CA MET A 309 -2.36 13.00 -10.76
C MET A 309 -1.27 13.64 -11.66
N GLU A 310 -1.20 14.97 -11.69
CA GLU A 310 -0.19 15.71 -12.43
C GLU A 310 1.13 15.84 -11.67
N GLN A 311 1.13 15.64 -10.35
CA GLN A 311 2.34 15.68 -9.55
C GLN A 311 3.21 14.45 -9.80
N ASP A 312 4.47 14.68 -10.17
CA ASP A 312 5.46 13.62 -10.41
C ASP A 312 6.64 13.64 -9.43
N ASN A 313 6.64 14.60 -8.49
CA ASN A 313 7.67 14.81 -7.47
C ASN A 313 7.31 14.19 -6.11
N VAL A 314 6.20 13.46 -6.04
CA VAL A 314 5.77 12.70 -4.86
C VAL A 314 5.88 11.19 -5.11
N GLY A 315 6.21 10.46 -4.06
CA GLY A 315 6.34 9.02 -4.01
C GLY A 315 5.43 8.41 -2.95
N MET A 316 5.59 7.11 -2.74
CA MET A 316 4.84 6.35 -1.76
C MET A 316 5.76 5.33 -1.10
N ILE A 317 5.60 5.17 0.21
CA ILE A 317 6.31 4.18 1.02
C ILE A 317 5.31 3.14 1.50
N ALA A 318 5.67 1.86 1.45
CA ALA A 318 4.78 0.76 1.83
C ALA A 318 5.48 -0.20 2.79
N ILE A 319 5.81 0.26 4.00
CA ILE A 319 6.58 -0.57 4.96
C ILE A 319 5.65 -1.56 5.66
N ARG A 320 6.16 -2.78 5.89
CA ARG A 320 5.47 -3.83 6.64
C ARG A 320 5.40 -3.54 8.14
N GLN A 321 4.31 -3.92 8.77
CA GLN A 321 4.05 -3.80 10.20
C GLN A 321 5.17 -4.43 11.03
N ARG A 322 5.65 -5.60 10.61
CA ARG A 322 6.72 -6.32 11.32
C ARG A 322 8.02 -5.51 11.49
N GLU A 323 8.29 -4.54 10.61
CA GLU A 323 9.47 -3.69 10.73
C GLU A 323 9.34 -2.68 11.89
N TYR A 324 8.09 -2.35 12.27
CA TYR A 324 7.76 -1.51 13.42
C TYR A 324 7.60 -2.32 14.72
N MET A 325 7.27 -3.63 14.64
CA MET A 325 6.84 -4.41 15.81
C MET A 325 7.94 -4.98 16.68
N SER A 326 9.15 -5.12 16.16
CA SER A 326 10.27 -5.56 17.00
C SER A 326 10.72 -4.43 17.92
N ARG A 327 10.93 -4.74 19.21
CA ARG A 327 11.84 -3.93 20.03
C ARG A 327 13.19 -3.86 19.32
N GLY A 328 13.82 -2.69 19.34
CA GLY A 328 15.04 -2.47 18.60
C GLY A 328 15.75 -1.21 19.04
N THR A 329 16.91 -1.00 18.43
CA THR A 329 17.69 0.21 18.62
C THR A 329 17.07 1.37 17.84
N ALA A 330 17.40 2.59 18.26
CA ALA A 330 17.04 3.82 17.58
C ALA A 330 18.29 4.71 17.40
N ILE A 331 19.42 4.08 17.09
CA ILE A 331 20.73 4.74 16.97
C ILE A 331 20.66 5.87 15.92
N PHE A 332 20.03 5.63 14.77
CA PHE A 332 19.92 6.64 13.72
C PHE A 332 19.10 7.84 14.20
N ALA A 333 17.98 7.59 14.90
CA ALA A 333 17.16 8.66 15.46
C ALA A 333 17.87 9.41 16.59
N THR A 334 18.65 8.72 17.43
CA THR A 334 19.46 9.35 18.47
C THR A 334 20.53 10.27 17.84
N VAL A 335 21.25 9.80 16.82
CA VAL A 335 22.25 10.62 16.10
C VAL A 335 21.59 11.83 15.45
N ALA A 336 20.46 11.64 14.78
CA ALA A 336 19.70 12.74 14.18
C ALA A 336 19.23 13.75 15.24
N SER A 337 18.77 13.29 16.40
CA SER A 337 18.38 14.15 17.53
C SER A 337 19.55 15.02 18.01
N ALA A 338 20.76 14.46 18.12
CA ALA A 338 21.97 15.23 18.46
C ALA A 338 22.29 16.33 17.43
N LEU A 339 22.13 16.03 16.14
CA LEU A 339 22.37 17.00 15.07
C LEU A 339 21.35 18.15 15.12
N PHE A 340 20.07 17.84 15.36
CA PHE A 340 19.03 18.85 15.53
C PHE A 340 19.25 19.73 16.76
N ALA A 341 19.65 19.16 17.89
CA ALA A 341 19.98 19.91 19.11
C ALA A 341 21.09 20.94 18.86
N ARG A 342 22.19 20.52 18.21
CA ARG A 342 23.31 21.43 17.86
C ARG A 342 22.93 22.53 16.88
N HIS A 343 21.99 22.28 15.97
CA HIS A 343 21.53 23.30 15.03
C HIS A 343 20.67 24.37 15.71
N ARG A 344 19.87 23.98 16.72
CA ARG A 344 19.10 24.93 17.54
C ARG A 344 20.01 25.86 18.37
N GLU A 345 21.11 25.34 18.90
CA GLU A 345 22.07 26.12 19.69
C GLU A 345 22.88 27.14 18.87
N ARG A 346 23.00 26.95 17.55
CA ARG A 346 23.79 27.82 16.65
C ARG A 346 22.98 28.86 15.89
N GLY A 347 21.65 28.75 15.90
CA GLY A 347 20.73 29.63 15.18
C GLY A 347 19.81 30.44 16.09
N GLY A 348 20.13 30.53 17.38
CA GLY A 348 19.45 31.35 18.38
C GLY A 348 20.16 32.66 18.64
#